data_AF-A0A0T5ZE70-F1
#
_entry.id   AF-A0A0T5ZE70-F1
#
_cell.length_a   1.000
_cell.length_b   1.000
_cell.length_c   1.000
_cell.angle_alpha   90.00
_cell.angle_beta   90.00
_cell.angle_gamma   90.00
#
_symmetry.space_group_name_H-M   'P 1'
#
loop_
_entity.id
_entity.type
_entity.pdbx_description
1 polymer ?
#
loop_
_entity_poly.entity_id
_entity_poly.type
_entity_poly.pdbx_seq_one_letter_code
_entity_poly.pdbx_strand_id
1 'polypeptide(L)'
;MSDEFIKVATLEIKDEIASIKKILESCKDDSDVFKNSESIEKHIHKIKGLAPMMGKTGLGEIAALNDKLLNHIIEGQNLVGIYSTLCESSVFMDQSIHGSDHSSQEIKQKIATKYSKYLD
;
A
#
# COMPACT_ATOMS: atom_id res chain seq x y z
N MET A 1 -2.66 2.29 23.45
CA MET A 1 -3.78 2.73 22.61
C MET A 1 -5.09 2.30 23.25
N SER A 2 -6.17 3.05 23.05
CA SER A 2 -7.52 2.64 23.50
C SER A 2 -8.12 1.62 22.53
N ASP A 3 -8.91 0.67 23.03
CA ASP A 3 -9.63 -0.32 22.20
C ASP A 3 -10.56 0.37 21.19
N GLU A 4 -11.16 1.50 21.56
CA GLU A 4 -12.02 2.28 20.67
C GLU A 4 -11.22 2.89 19.52
N PHE A 5 -10.00 3.37 19.78
CA PHE A 5 -9.12 3.85 18.72
C PHE A 5 -8.78 2.73 17.74
N ILE A 6 -8.41 1.55 18.24
CA ILE A 6 -8.04 0.41 17.40
C ILE A 6 -9.23 0.01 16.52
N LYS A 7 -10.44 -0.02 17.07
CA LYS A 7 -11.66 -0.34 16.32
C LYS A 7 -11.94 0.66 15.20
N VAL A 8 -11.89 1.97 15.50
CA VAL A 8 -12.12 3.02 14.51
C VAL A 8 -11.04 3.00 13.42
N ALA A 9 -9.76 2.93 13.81
CA ALA A 9 -8.65 2.87 12.88
C ALA A 9 -8.69 1.60 12.00
N THR A 10 -9.17 0.47 12.54
CA THR A 10 -9.38 -0.76 11.76
C THR A 10 -10.41 -0.56 10.66
N LEU A 11 -11.55 0.09 10.97
CA LEU A 11 -12.58 0.37 9.99
C LEU A 11 -12.06 1.32 8.91
N GLU A 12 -11.36 2.39 9.31
CA GLU A 12 -10.78 3.35 8.39
C GLU A 12 -9.78 2.68 7.44
N ILE A 13 -8.82 1.90 7.94
CA ILE A 13 -7.87 1.18 7.07
C ILE A 13 -8.59 0.25 6.09
N LYS A 14 -9.67 -0.43 6.50
CA LYS A 14 -10.44 -1.29 5.59
C LYS A 14 -11.07 -0.50 4.45
N ASP A 15 -11.64 0.66 4.75
CA ASP A 15 -12.24 1.54 3.74
C ASP A 15 -11.18 2.11 2.78
N GLU A 16 -10.01 2.47 3.30
CA GLU A 16 -8.86 2.91 2.50
C GLU A 16 -8.37 1.79 1.56
N ILE A 17 -8.22 0.55 2.06
CA ILE A 17 -7.83 -0.61 1.24
C ILE A 17 -8.89 -0.90 0.16
N ALA A 18 -10.18 -0.83 0.50
CA ALA A 18 -11.27 -1.03 -0.46
C ALA A 18 -11.25 0.01 -1.58
N SER A 19 -10.93 1.26 -1.25
CA SER A 19 -10.80 2.36 -2.21
C SER A 19 -9.62 2.14 -3.15
N ILE A 20 -8.46 1.72 -2.63
CA ILE A 20 -7.30 1.34 -3.43
C ILE A 20 -7.65 0.23 -4.42
N LYS A 21 -8.26 -0.86 -3.94
CA LYS A 21 -8.65 -2.00 -4.78
C LYS A 21 -9.58 -1.56 -5.92
N LYS A 22 -10.59 -0.73 -5.63
CA LYS A 22 -11.51 -0.21 -6.65
C LYS A 22 -10.80 0.60 -7.73
N ILE A 23 -9.81 1.41 -7.36
CA ILE A 23 -9.00 2.17 -8.33
C ILE A 23 -8.17 1.20 -9.18
N LEU A 24 -7.51 0.22 -8.55
CA LEU A 24 -6.68 -0.76 -9.25
C LEU A 24 -7.48 -1.68 -10.18
N GLU A 25 -8.72 -2.03 -9.82
CA GLU A 25 -9.65 -2.78 -10.69
C GLU A 25 -9.99 -2.02 -11.99
N SER A 26 -9.97 -0.68 -11.95
CA SER A 26 -10.16 0.14 -13.16
C SER A 26 -8.89 0.35 -13.98
N CYS A 27 -7.71 0.04 -13.42
CA CYS A 27 -6.43 0.17 -14.10
C CYS A 27 -6.12 -1.09 -14.90
N LYS A 28 -5.62 -0.93 -16.14
CA LYS A 28 -5.20 -2.07 -16.98
C LYS A 28 -3.70 -2.32 -16.92
N ASP A 29 -2.92 -1.27 -16.70
CA ASP A 29 -1.47 -1.29 -16.75
C ASP A 29 -0.84 -0.17 -15.88
N ASP A 30 0.48 -0.04 -15.98
CA ASP A 30 1.26 0.97 -15.26
C ASP A 30 0.89 2.42 -15.64
N SER A 31 0.41 2.66 -16.88
CA SER A 31 0.01 3.99 -17.34
C SER A 31 -1.26 4.45 -16.62
N ASP A 32 -2.20 3.54 -16.38
CA ASP A 32 -3.40 3.86 -15.60
C ASP A 32 -3.06 4.10 -14.13
N VAL A 33 -2.08 3.37 -13.56
CA VAL A 33 -1.55 3.67 -12.22
C VAL A 33 -0.93 5.06 -12.18
N PHE A 34 -0.12 5.43 -13.18
CA PHE A 34 0.47 6.76 -13.26
C PHE A 34 -0.59 7.86 -13.18
N LYS A 35 -1.68 7.74 -13.95
CA LYS A 35 -2.80 8.70 -13.96
C LYS A 35 -3.55 8.78 -12.63
N ASN A 36 -3.56 7.71 -11.85
CA ASN A 36 -4.29 7.62 -10.58
C ASN A 36 -3.36 7.70 -9.34
N SER A 37 -2.06 7.95 -9.54
CA SER A 37 -1.02 7.82 -8.51
C SER A 37 -1.29 8.67 -7.26
N GLU A 38 -1.68 9.93 -7.43
CA GLU A 38 -2.06 10.81 -6.31
C GLU A 38 -3.26 10.31 -5.52
N SER A 39 -4.24 9.66 -6.18
CA SER A 39 -5.41 9.12 -5.49
C SER A 39 -5.03 7.88 -4.69
N ILE A 40 -4.20 7.01 -5.26
CA ILE A 40 -3.72 5.80 -4.58
C ILE A 40 -2.81 6.18 -3.40
N GLU A 41 -1.92 7.16 -3.58
CA GLU A 41 -1.00 7.63 -2.54
C GLU A 41 -1.76 8.13 -1.31
N LYS A 42 -2.81 8.95 -1.47
CA LYS A 42 -3.59 9.46 -0.34
C LYS A 42 -4.15 8.35 0.56
N HIS A 43 -4.64 7.27 -0.06
CA HIS A 43 -5.15 6.12 0.69
C HIS A 43 -4.01 5.36 1.39
N ILE A 44 -2.91 5.10 0.66
CA ILE A 44 -1.72 4.45 1.19
C ILE A 44 -1.11 5.23 2.37
N HIS A 45 -1.06 6.56 2.28
CA HIS A 45 -0.49 7.45 3.28
C HIS A 45 -1.21 7.36 4.63
N LYS A 46 -2.55 7.25 4.59
CA LYS A 46 -3.36 7.04 5.79
C LYS A 46 -3.08 5.68 6.42
N ILE A 47 -3.02 4.61 5.60
CA ILE A 47 -2.69 3.26 6.08
C ILE A 47 -1.30 3.24 6.74
N LYS A 48 -0.31 3.88 6.11
CA LYS A 48 1.05 4.05 6.62
C LYS A 48 1.07 4.68 8.02
N GLY A 49 0.24 5.70 8.26
CA GLY A 49 0.11 6.36 9.56
C GLY A 49 -0.61 5.51 10.61
N LEU A 50 -1.76 4.91 10.25
CA LEU A 50 -2.64 4.22 11.18
C LEU A 50 -2.16 2.81 11.55
N ALA A 51 -1.59 2.06 10.61
CA ALA A 51 -1.25 0.65 10.82
C ALA A 51 -0.24 0.41 11.96
N PRO A 52 0.88 1.16 12.08
CA PRO A 52 1.80 1.02 13.21
C PRO A 52 1.16 1.39 14.55
N MET A 53 0.26 2.38 14.56
CA MET A 53 -0.47 2.80 15.76
C MET A 53 -1.39 1.69 16.30
N MET A 54 -1.78 0.74 15.45
CA MET A 54 -2.57 -0.45 15.79
C MET A 54 -1.71 -1.70 16.07
N GLY A 55 -0.38 -1.57 16.11
CA GLY A 55 0.53 -2.71 16.25
C GLY A 55 0.70 -3.55 14.99
N LYS A 56 0.15 -3.12 13.84
CA LYS A 56 0.28 -3.80 12.54
C LYS A 56 1.50 -3.28 11.78
N THR A 57 2.69 -3.47 12.33
CA THR A 57 3.94 -2.93 11.78
C THR A 57 4.19 -3.41 10.34
N GLY A 58 4.00 -4.70 10.06
CA GLY A 58 4.17 -5.26 8.72
C GLY A 58 3.29 -4.60 7.65
N LEU A 59 2.03 -4.29 8.01
CA LEU A 59 1.11 -3.55 7.16
C LEU A 59 1.61 -2.12 6.90
N GLY A 60 2.04 -1.43 7.95
CA GLY A 60 2.58 -0.08 7.86
C GLY A 60 3.85 0.01 7.01
N GLU A 61 4.73 -0.99 7.08
CA GLU A 61 5.95 -1.03 6.29
C GLU A 61 5.66 -1.26 4.79
N ILE A 62 4.70 -2.13 4.44
CA ILE A 62 4.27 -2.28 3.04
C ILE A 62 3.63 -0.99 2.53
N ALA A 63 2.79 -0.34 3.33
CA ALA A 63 2.23 0.95 2.97
C ALA A 63 3.33 1.99 2.74
N ALA A 64 4.34 2.06 3.62
CA ALA A 64 5.47 2.98 3.47
C ALA A 64 6.29 2.76 2.19
N LEU A 65 6.52 1.50 1.79
CA LEU A 65 7.21 1.20 0.55
C LEU A 65 6.39 1.66 -0.67
N ASN A 66 5.10 1.33 -0.69
CA ASN A 66 4.22 1.76 -1.79
C ASN A 66 4.10 3.29 -1.87
N ASP A 67 4.04 3.97 -0.73
CA ASP A 67 4.02 5.44 -0.61
C ASP A 67 5.26 6.05 -1.29
N LYS A 68 6.46 5.52 -1.00
CA LYS A 68 7.71 5.97 -1.63
C LYS A 68 7.70 5.75 -3.15
N LEU A 69 7.24 4.59 -3.62
CA LEU A 69 7.14 4.32 -5.07
C LEU A 69 6.13 5.23 -5.76
N LEU A 70 4.97 5.48 -5.13
CA LEU A 70 3.95 6.38 -5.66
C LEU A 70 4.44 7.83 -5.71
N ASN A 71 5.20 8.29 -4.72
CA ASN A 71 5.82 9.61 -4.74
C ASN A 71 6.76 9.78 -5.94
N HIS A 72 7.59 8.78 -6.27
CA HIS A 72 8.42 8.83 -7.48
C HIS A 72 7.60 8.88 -8.77
N ILE A 73 6.46 8.19 -8.81
CA ILE A 73 5.54 8.24 -9.96
C ILE A 73 4.92 9.64 -10.09
N ILE A 74 4.50 10.24 -8.97
CA ILE A 74 3.98 11.61 -8.93
C ILE A 74 5.04 12.62 -9.39
N GLU A 75 6.32 12.39 -9.06
CA GLU A 75 7.46 13.17 -9.55
C GLU A 75 7.77 12.95 -11.05
N GLY A 76 7.02 12.08 -11.74
CA GLY A 76 7.12 11.84 -13.17
C GLY A 76 7.98 10.64 -13.55
N GLN A 77 8.43 9.82 -12.59
CA GLN A 77 9.20 8.62 -12.88
C GLN A 77 8.28 7.47 -13.34
N ASN A 78 8.71 6.75 -14.38
CA ASN A 78 7.97 5.60 -14.89
C ASN A 78 8.52 4.29 -14.28
N LEU A 79 7.77 3.72 -13.35
CA LEU A 79 8.14 2.47 -12.67
C LEU A 79 7.47 1.28 -13.36
N VAL A 80 8.27 0.49 -14.09
CA VAL A 80 7.76 -0.67 -14.83
C VAL A 80 7.26 -1.78 -13.89
N GLY A 81 6.04 -2.22 -14.15
CA GLY A 81 5.30 -3.23 -13.41
C GLY A 81 4.84 -2.75 -12.03
N ILE A 82 4.66 -1.44 -11.83
CA ILE A 82 4.06 -0.90 -10.61
C ILE A 82 2.64 -1.41 -10.42
N TYR A 83 1.87 -1.59 -11.49
CA TYR A 83 0.49 -2.07 -11.42
C TYR A 83 0.39 -3.42 -10.72
N SER A 84 1.18 -4.41 -11.16
CA SER A 84 1.19 -5.73 -10.52
C SER A 84 1.67 -5.67 -9.08
N THR A 85 2.67 -4.83 -8.78
CA THR A 85 3.15 -4.60 -7.41
C THR A 85 2.06 -4.03 -6.50
N LEU A 86 1.32 -3.01 -6.94
CA LEU A 86 0.25 -2.41 -6.13
C LEU A 86 -0.93 -3.37 -5.95
N CYS A 87 -1.27 -4.17 -6.97
CA CYS A 87 -2.27 -5.22 -6.84
C CYS A 87 -1.88 -6.25 -5.76
N GLU A 88 -0.66 -6.79 -5.81
CA GLU A 88 -0.16 -7.73 -4.81
C GLU A 88 -0.12 -7.12 -3.41
N SER A 89 0.38 -5.88 -3.29
CA SER A 89 0.36 -5.12 -2.05
C SER A 89 -1.06 -4.95 -1.50
N SER A 90 -2.04 -4.60 -2.34
CA SER A 90 -3.44 -4.41 -1.91
C SER A 90 -4.06 -5.69 -1.35
N VAL A 91 -3.73 -6.85 -1.94
CA VAL A 91 -4.17 -8.17 -1.46
C VAL A 91 -3.55 -8.46 -0.11
N PHE A 92 -2.25 -8.24 0.05
CA PHE A 92 -1.58 -8.44 1.32
C PHE A 92 -2.12 -7.52 2.42
N MET A 93 -2.32 -6.23 2.12
CA MET A 93 -2.83 -5.28 3.10
C MET A 93 -4.22 -5.70 3.60
N ASP A 94 -5.08 -6.16 2.69
CA ASP A 94 -6.39 -6.68 3.00
C ASP A 94 -6.35 -7.95 3.85
N GLN A 95 -5.48 -8.90 3.53
CA GLN A 95 -5.32 -10.11 4.34
C GLN A 95 -4.77 -9.79 5.74
N SER A 96 -3.80 -8.87 5.82
CA SER A 96 -3.14 -8.45 7.06
C SER A 96 -4.08 -7.72 8.01
N ILE A 97 -5.00 -6.90 7.50
CA ILE A 97 -5.99 -6.21 8.34
C ILE A 97 -7.04 -7.19 8.90
N HIS A 98 -7.33 -8.29 8.20
CA HIS A 98 -8.25 -9.34 8.64
C HIS A 98 -7.65 -10.39 9.58
N GLY A 99 -6.33 -10.33 9.84
CA GLY A 99 -5.66 -11.20 10.82
C GLY A 99 -5.01 -12.46 10.22
N SER A 100 -4.86 -12.53 8.90
CA SER A 100 -4.02 -13.56 8.28
C SER A 100 -2.55 -13.21 8.51
N ASP A 101 -1.79 -14.07 9.19
CA ASP A 101 -0.33 -13.96 9.36
C ASP A 101 0.38 -14.25 8.04
N HIS A 102 0.26 -13.33 7.08
CA HIS A 102 1.15 -13.33 5.92
C HIS A 102 2.44 -12.60 6.31
N SER A 103 3.57 -13.27 6.07
CA SER A 103 4.86 -12.63 6.28
C SER A 103 5.01 -11.47 5.30
N SER A 104 5.05 -10.24 5.84
CA SER A 104 5.37 -9.04 5.06
C SER A 104 6.74 -9.13 4.37
N GLN A 105 7.62 -10.04 4.81
CA GLN A 105 8.99 -10.15 4.30
C GLN A 105 9.04 -10.49 2.81
N GLU A 106 8.17 -11.38 2.33
CA GLU A 106 8.19 -11.80 0.91
C GLU A 106 7.88 -10.62 -0.03
N ILE A 107 6.83 -9.87 0.28
CA ILE A 107 6.46 -8.69 -0.51
C ILE A 107 7.49 -7.59 -0.36
N LYS A 108 7.99 -7.32 0.86
CA LYS A 108 9.08 -6.36 1.06
C LYS A 108 10.29 -6.69 0.21
N GLN A 109 10.74 -7.94 0.23
CA GLN A 109 11.90 -8.37 -0.52
C GLN A 109 11.66 -8.24 -2.02
N LYS A 110 10.46 -8.57 -2.51
CA LYS A 110 10.09 -8.41 -3.91
C LYS A 110 10.12 -6.93 -4.35
N ILE A 111 9.53 -6.04 -3.54
CA ILE A 111 9.55 -4.59 -3.78
C ILE A 111 10.99 -4.06 -3.75
N ALA A 112 11.76 -4.40 -2.71
CA ALA A 112 13.16 -3.99 -2.54
C ALA A 112 14.04 -4.45 -3.71
N THR A 113 13.88 -5.68 -4.17
CA THR A 113 14.67 -6.22 -5.29
C THR A 113 14.31 -5.51 -6.60
N LYS A 114 13.01 -5.32 -6.87
CA LYS A 114 12.51 -4.78 -8.13
C LYS A 114 12.77 -3.28 -8.27
N TYR A 115 12.66 -2.53 -7.18
CA TYR A 115 12.72 -1.07 -7.17
C TYR A 115 13.88 -0.53 -6.33
N SER A 116 14.95 -1.30 -6.13
CA SER A 116 16.14 -0.91 -5.35
C SER A 116 16.59 0.53 -5.62
N LYS A 117 16.68 0.92 -6.90
CA LYS A 117 17.06 2.27 -7.37
C LYS A 117 16.17 3.42 -6.88
N TYR A 118 14.98 3.12 -6.40
CA TYR A 118 13.95 4.07 -5.96
C TYR A 118 13.70 3.97 -4.45
N LEU A 119 14.40 3.09 -3.75
CA LEU A 119 14.20 2.82 -2.32
C LEU A 119 15.39 3.23 -1.47
N ASP A 120 16.48 3.67 -2.09
CA ASP A 120 17.66 4.28 -1.44
C ASP A 120 17.36 5.61 -0.74
#